data_AF-A0A8S8Y5H6-F1
#
_entry.id   AF-A0A8S8Y5H6-F1
#
_cell.length_a   1.000
_cell.length_b   1.000
_cell.length_c   1.000
_cell.angle_alpha   90.00
_cell.angle_beta   90.00
_cell.angle_gamma   90.00
#
_symmetry.space_group_name_H-M   'P 1'
#
loop_
_entity.id
_entity.type
_entity.pdbx_description
1 polymer ?
#
loop_
_entity_poly.entity_id
_entity_poly.type
_entity_poly.pdbx_seq_one_letter_code
_entity_poly.pdbx_strand_id
1 'polypeptide(L)'
;METGTISIYGQEAHVSLDMEQFSFSTHAGHQEILEFAQACEAKHVVVYHTDPNHARPPLVDDLASQGHVVHEPKNGESYVIE
;
A
#
# COMPACT_ATOMS: atom_id res chain seq x y z
N MET A 1 7.86 -15.38 9.15
CA MET A 1 7.53 -16.08 10.43
C MET A 1 7.02 -17.50 10.20
N GLU A 2 6.93 -17.97 8.94
CA GLU A 2 6.41 -19.31 8.60
C GLU A 2 7.23 -20.48 9.15
N THR A 3 8.50 -20.28 9.51
CA THR A 3 9.38 -21.32 10.06
C THR A 3 9.32 -21.44 11.59
N GLY A 4 8.56 -20.57 12.28
CA GLY A 4 8.55 -20.51 13.75
C GLY A 4 9.86 -19.96 14.35
N THR A 5 10.78 -19.43 13.54
CA THR A 5 12.07 -18.88 13.99
C THR A 5 12.14 -17.37 13.78
N ILE A 6 12.69 -16.66 14.78
CA ILE A 6 12.97 -15.23 14.71
C ILE A 6 14.43 -14.97 15.10
N SER A 7 15.09 -14.05 14.40
CA SER A 7 16.44 -13.63 14.78
C SER A 7 16.34 -12.52 15.82
N ILE A 8 16.89 -12.77 17.02
CA ILE A 8 16.97 -11.78 18.10
C ILE A 8 18.45 -11.61 18.45
N TYR A 9 18.97 -10.39 18.29
CA TYR A 9 20.39 -10.07 18.51
C TYR A 9 21.38 -10.99 17.75
N GLY A 10 21.01 -11.45 16.57
CA GLY A 10 21.84 -12.34 15.74
C GLY A 10 21.83 -13.81 16.17
N GLN A 11 21.03 -14.17 17.18
CA GLN A 11 20.76 -15.58 17.52
C GLN A 11 19.40 -16.00 16.99
N GLU A 12 19.31 -17.20 16.44
CA GLU A 12 18.02 -17.79 16.06
C GLU A 12 17.29 -18.30 17.30
N ALA A 13 16.11 -17.73 17.54
CA ALA A 13 15.21 -18.14 18.61
C ALA A 13 13.99 -18.83 17.99
N HIS A 14 13.69 -20.05 18.46
CA HIS A 14 12.49 -20.79 18.07
C HIS A 14 11.30 -20.37 18.94
N VAL A 15 10.20 -20.02 18.31
CA VAL A 15 8.94 -19.59 18.94
C VAL A 15 7.92 -20.70 18.74
N SER A 16 7.74 -21.53 19.76
CA SER A 16 6.76 -22.63 19.78
C SER A 16 5.38 -22.15 20.25
N LEU A 17 4.84 -21.11 19.63
CA LEU A 17 3.51 -20.56 19.94
C LEU A 17 2.70 -20.42 18.65
N ASP A 18 1.39 -20.67 18.75
CA ASP A 18 0.46 -20.37 17.67
C ASP A 18 0.41 -18.85 17.45
N MET A 19 0.67 -18.43 16.22
CA MET A 19 0.78 -17.01 15.84
C MET A 19 -0.40 -16.63 14.96
N GLU A 20 -1.21 -15.69 15.43
CA GLU A 20 -2.29 -15.07 14.66
C GLU A 20 -2.00 -13.58 14.48
N GLN A 21 -2.21 -13.07 13.27
CA GLN A 21 -2.06 -11.65 12.96
C GLN A 21 -3.42 -11.05 12.61
N PHE A 22 -3.85 -10.08 13.40
CA PHE A 22 -5.05 -9.29 13.15
C PHE A 22 -4.64 -7.88 12.74
N SER A 23 -5.15 -7.40 11.61
CA SER A 23 -4.97 -6.01 11.20
C SER A 23 -6.07 -5.16 11.80
N PHE A 24 -5.74 -4.38 12.83
CA PHE A 24 -6.61 -3.33 13.38
C PHE A 24 -6.26 -1.95 12.80
N SER A 25 -5.63 -1.92 11.64
CA SER A 25 -5.29 -0.70 10.93
C SER A 25 -6.58 0.06 10.61
N THR A 26 -6.63 1.34 10.97
CA THR A 26 -7.72 2.25 10.54
C THR A 26 -7.42 2.89 9.18
N HIS A 27 -6.38 2.44 8.48
CA HIS A 27 -6.09 2.87 7.12
C HIS A 27 -7.06 2.22 6.13
N ALA A 28 -7.45 2.99 5.12
CA ALA A 28 -8.28 2.48 4.05
C ALA A 28 -7.57 1.33 3.30
N GLY A 29 -8.31 0.26 3.06
CA GLY A 29 -7.89 -0.85 2.22
C GLY A 29 -7.89 -0.46 0.73
N HIS A 30 -7.36 -1.36 -0.10
CA HIS A 30 -7.27 -1.17 -1.55
C HIS A 30 -8.62 -0.83 -2.19
N GLN A 31 -9.65 -1.64 -1.90
CA GLN A 31 -10.99 -1.47 -2.48
C GLN A 31 -11.64 -0.14 -2.06
N GLU A 32 -11.47 0.26 -0.80
CA GLU A 32 -12.03 1.51 -0.27
C GLU A 32 -11.41 2.73 -0.97
N ILE A 33 -10.12 2.66 -1.33
CA ILE A 33 -9.44 3.73 -2.09
C ILE A 33 -10.00 3.83 -3.52
N LEU A 34 -10.22 2.69 -4.20
CA LEU A 34 -10.80 2.67 -5.54
C LEU A 34 -12.23 3.24 -5.55
N GLU A 35 -13.04 2.84 -4.58
CA GLU A 35 -14.42 3.34 -4.43
C GLU A 35 -14.44 4.84 -4.11
N PHE A 36 -13.54 5.30 -3.25
CA PHE A 36 -13.40 6.71 -2.91
C PHE A 36 -13.05 7.55 -4.15
N ALA A 37 -12.05 7.14 -4.93
CA ALA A 37 -11.63 7.87 -6.14
C ALA A 37 -12.75 7.94 -7.18
N GLN A 38 -13.47 6.83 -7.38
CA GLN A 38 -14.59 6.75 -8.29
C GLN A 38 -15.78 7.60 -7.82
N ALA A 39 -16.14 7.54 -6.54
CA ALA A 39 -17.23 8.33 -5.96
C ALA A 39 -16.97 9.84 -5.98
N CYS A 40 -15.71 10.25 -5.95
CA CYS A 40 -15.31 11.64 -6.13
C CYS A 40 -15.29 12.10 -7.60
N GLU A 41 -15.53 11.20 -8.57
CA GLU A 41 -15.38 11.48 -10.01
C GLU A 41 -14.01 12.10 -10.33
N ALA A 42 -12.96 11.63 -9.64
CA ALA A 42 -11.65 12.26 -9.70
C ALA A 42 -11.04 12.15 -11.11
N LYS A 43 -10.62 13.27 -11.72
CA LYS A 43 -9.84 13.23 -12.98
C LYS A 43 -8.40 12.77 -12.73
N HIS A 44 -7.78 13.29 -11.67
CA HIS A 44 -6.40 13.01 -11.30
C HIS A 44 -6.33 12.41 -9.90
N VAL A 45 -5.49 11.40 -9.72
CA VAL A 45 -5.22 10.78 -8.42
C VAL A 45 -3.71 10.77 -8.17
N VAL A 46 -3.26 11.32 -7.05
CA VAL A 46 -1.85 11.36 -6.67
C VAL A 46 -1.62 10.37 -5.55
N VAL A 47 -0.88 9.28 -5.83
CA VAL A 47 -0.67 8.19 -4.88
C VAL A 47 0.67 8.37 -4.18
N TYR A 48 0.62 8.56 -2.85
CA TYR A 48 1.80 8.69 -1.99
C TYR A 48 1.60 7.94 -0.67
N HIS A 49 2.67 7.80 0.12
CA HIS A 49 2.66 7.10 1.43
C HIS A 49 2.20 5.63 1.36
N THR A 50 2.51 4.94 0.27
CA THR A 50 2.30 3.49 0.10
C THR A 50 3.64 2.78 -0.13
N ASP A 51 3.72 1.48 0.17
CA ASP A 51 4.89 0.67 -0.18
C ASP A 51 5.09 0.71 -1.72
N PRO A 52 6.23 1.21 -2.22
CA PRO A 52 6.43 1.45 -3.64
C PRO A 52 6.62 0.16 -4.45
N ASN A 53 6.92 -0.97 -3.80
CA ASN A 53 7.31 -2.21 -4.49
C ASN A 53 6.17 -3.24 -4.55
N HIS A 54 5.30 -3.27 -3.53
CA HIS A 54 4.30 -4.31 -3.37
C HIS A 54 2.86 -3.76 -3.34
N ALA A 55 2.63 -2.60 -2.72
CA ALA A 55 1.28 -2.06 -2.56
C ALA A 55 0.91 -1.03 -3.62
N ARG A 56 1.85 -0.17 -4.00
CA ARG A 56 1.62 0.92 -4.96
C ARG A 56 1.35 0.43 -6.38
N PRO A 57 2.16 -0.48 -6.97
CA PRO A 57 1.96 -0.87 -8.37
C PRO A 57 0.54 -1.37 -8.68
N PRO A 58 -0.05 -2.34 -7.93
CA PRO A 58 -1.39 -2.81 -8.24
C PRO A 58 -2.47 -1.73 -8.00
N LEU A 59 -2.29 -0.85 -7.01
CA LEU A 59 -3.23 0.24 -6.76
C LEU A 59 -3.26 1.25 -7.91
N VAL A 60 -2.09 1.57 -8.46
CA VAL A 60 -1.96 2.49 -9.60
C VAL A 60 -2.61 1.91 -10.85
N ASP A 61 -2.37 0.63 -11.13
CA ASP A 61 -2.94 -0.06 -12.30
C ASP A 61 -4.48 -0.10 -12.23
N ASP A 62 -5.04 -0.37 -11.05
CA ASP A 62 -6.49 -0.44 -10.87
C ASP A 62 -7.14 0.95 -10.94
N LEU A 63 -6.55 1.97 -10.32
CA LEU A 63 -7.03 3.36 -10.43
C LEU A 63 -6.97 3.86 -11.88
N ALA A 64 -5.91 3.52 -12.62
CA ALA A 64 -5.79 3.87 -14.04
C ALA A 64 -6.85 3.13 -14.88
N SER A 65 -7.15 1.87 -14.53
CA SER A 65 -8.20 1.07 -15.17
C SER A 65 -9.62 1.61 -14.91
N GLN A 66 -9.84 2.33 -13.81
CA GLN A 66 -11.07 3.09 -13.54
C GLN A 66 -11.17 4.40 -14.36
N GLY A 67 -10.14 4.74 -15.13
CA GLY A 67 -10.11 5.92 -16.00
C GLY A 67 -9.47 7.16 -15.36
N HIS A 68 -8.85 7.02 -14.19
CA HIS A 68 -8.14 8.12 -13.53
C HIS A 68 -6.75 8.34 -14.14
N VAL A 69 -6.29 9.60 -14.18
CA VAL A 69 -4.89 9.92 -14.45
C VAL A 69 -4.13 9.82 -13.14
N VAL A 70 -3.39 8.73 -12.96
CA VAL A 70 -2.68 8.41 -11.72
C VAL A 70 -1.25 8.95 -11.76
N HIS A 71 -0.80 9.57 -10.67
CA HIS A 71 0.54 10.11 -10.54
C HIS A 71 1.29 9.51 -9.34
N GLU A 72 2.57 9.21 -9.56
CA GLU A 72 3.48 8.64 -8.56
C GLU A 72 4.65 9.61 -8.30
N PRO A 73 4.48 10.61 -7.42
CA PRO A 73 5.51 11.61 -7.17
C PRO A 73 6.80 10.98 -6.60
N LYS A 74 7.94 11.46 -7.10
CA LYS A 74 9.25 11.16 -6.53
C LYS A 74 9.59 12.15 -5.43
N ASN A 75 10.19 11.65 -4.35
CA ASN A 75 10.50 12.48 -3.20
C ASN A 75 11.50 13.59 -3.58
N GLY A 76 11.15 14.84 -3.28
CA GLY A 76 11.97 16.01 -3.61
C GLY A 76 11.83 16.54 -5.05
N GLU A 77 10.98 15.94 -5.89
CA GLU A 77 10.69 16.41 -7.24
C GLU A 77 9.30 17.06 -7.30
N SER A 78 9.22 18.29 -7.79
CA SER A 78 7.97 19.03 -7.99
C SER A 78 7.55 19.01 -9.45
N TYR A 79 6.25 18.88 -9.71
CA TYR A 79 5.66 19.05 -11.03
C TYR A 79 4.25 19.65 -10.93
N VAL A 80 3.75 20.16 -12.05
CA VAL A 80 2.42 20.77 -12.16
C VAL A 80 1.49 19.81 -12.89
N ILE A 81 0.26 19.66 -12.40
CA ILE A 81 -0.81 18.87 -13.02
C ILE A 81 -1.76 19.85 -13.71
N GLU A 82 -2.05 19.63 -15.00
CA GLU A 82 -2.94 20.45 -15.85
C GLU A 82 -4.40 19.96 -15.90
#